data_AF-A0AAE1X6R6-F1
#
_entry.id   AF-A0AAE1X6R6-F1
#
_cell.length_a   1.000
_cell.length_b   1.000
_cell.length_c   1.000
_cell.angle_alpha   90.00
_cell.angle_beta   90.00
_cell.angle_gamma   90.00
#
_symmetry.space_group_name_H-M   'P 1'
#
loop_
_entity.id
_entity.type
_entity.pdbx_description
1 polymer ?
#
loop_
_entity_poly.entity_id
_entity_poly.type
_entity_poly.pdbx_seq_one_letter_code
_entity_poly.pdbx_strand_id
1 'polypeptide(L)'
;MGVDFKQQTIMKVNVVSKKLIRPCKPTPSHLRTYKISLIDEANPSMHVIRILFYPSNQVVNGEHITSLEESLSQVLPLFYPLAGRYHKDEHYVDCNDEGAEFSIAEVDCNISTHWP
;
A
#
# COMPACT_ATOMS: atom_id res chain seq x y z
N MET A 1 0.31 -26.98 39.34
CA MET A 1 0.83 -25.80 38.61
C MET A 1 0.22 -25.85 37.21
N GLY A 2 -0.89 -25.14 37.01
CA GLY A 2 -1.54 -25.07 35.70
C GLY A 2 -0.85 -24.00 34.87
N VAL A 3 -0.33 -24.39 33.71
CA VAL A 3 0.24 -23.44 32.75
C VAL A 3 -0.96 -22.73 32.11
N ASP A 4 -1.15 -21.45 32.43
CA ASP A 4 -2.12 -20.60 31.76
C ASP A 4 -1.60 -20.29 30.35
N PHE A 5 -2.09 -21.05 29.36
CA PHE A 5 -1.95 -20.69 27.96
C PHE A 5 -2.80 -19.46 27.72
N LYS A 6 -2.20 -18.28 27.84
CA LYS A 6 -2.81 -17.04 27.34
C LYS A 6 -3.32 -17.31 25.92
N GLN A 7 -4.63 -17.27 25.77
CA GLN A 7 -5.30 -17.35 24.47
C GLN A 7 -4.62 -16.35 23.54
N GLN A 8 -3.99 -16.82 22.48
CA GLN A 8 -3.51 -15.93 21.43
C GLN A 8 -4.76 -15.36 20.75
N THR A 9 -5.16 -14.15 21.14
CA THR A 9 -6.32 -13.48 20.57
C THR A 9 -6.06 -13.24 19.08
N ILE A 10 -6.81 -13.89 18.21
CA ILE A 10 -6.75 -13.65 16.77
C ILE A 10 -7.31 -12.25 16.54
N MET A 11 -6.45 -11.34 16.07
CA MET A 11 -6.85 -9.98 15.68
C MET A 11 -7.78 -10.06 14.46
N LYS A 12 -9.03 -9.63 14.62
CA LYS A 12 -10.00 -9.61 13.53
C LYS A 12 -9.86 -8.31 12.73
N VAL A 13 -9.42 -8.44 11.48
CA VAL A 13 -9.31 -7.33 10.53
C VAL A 13 -10.52 -7.34 9.60
N ASN A 14 -11.24 -6.22 9.52
CA ASN A 14 -12.40 -6.03 8.66
C ASN A 14 -12.05 -5.03 7.54
N VAL A 15 -11.88 -5.50 6.31
CA VAL A 15 -11.62 -4.61 5.16
C VAL A 15 -12.93 -3.91 4.78
N VAL A 16 -12.96 -2.60 4.96
CA VAL A 16 -14.12 -1.73 4.69
C VAL A 16 -14.20 -1.38 3.21
N SER A 17 -13.07 -1.05 2.59
CA SER A 17 -13.02 -0.68 1.18
C SER A 17 -11.66 -0.98 0.56
N LYS A 18 -11.67 -1.10 -0.77
CA LYS A 18 -10.48 -1.28 -1.60
C LYS A 18 -10.71 -0.59 -2.93
N LYS A 19 -9.73 0.17 -3.39
CA LYS A 19 -9.77 0.84 -4.71
C LYS A 19 -8.39 1.07 -5.28
N LEU A 20 -8.34 1.42 -6.57
CA LEU A 20 -7.13 1.85 -7.24
C LEU A 20 -7.09 3.38 -7.28
N ILE A 21 -6.06 3.97 -6.67
CA ILE A 21 -5.79 5.40 -6.75
C ILE A 21 -4.93 5.65 -7.98
N ARG A 22 -5.50 6.40 -8.93
CA ARG A 22 -4.83 6.80 -10.16
C ARG A 22 -4.02 8.08 -9.95
N PRO A 23 -2.98 8.32 -10.74
CA PRO A 23 -2.26 9.58 -10.71
C PRO A 23 -3.18 10.74 -11.12
N CYS A 24 -2.99 11.91 -10.50
CA CYS A 24 -3.81 13.09 -10.79
C CYS A 24 -3.51 13.70 -12.18
N LYS A 25 -2.36 13.34 -12.75
CA LYS A 25 -1.94 13.70 -14.11
C LYS A 25 -1.55 12.42 -14.86
N PRO A 26 -1.97 12.26 -16.12
CA PRO A 26 -1.64 11.06 -16.89
C PRO A 26 -0.12 10.95 -17.10
N THR A 27 0.39 9.72 -17.14
CA THR A 27 1.79 9.49 -17.49
C THR A 27 2.03 9.89 -18.94
N PRO A 28 3.02 10.76 -19.23
CA PRO A 28 3.38 11.17 -20.60
C PRO A 28 3.70 9.96 -21.49
N SER A 29 3.36 10.03 -22.77
CA SER A 29 3.50 8.92 -23.72
C SER A 29 4.92 8.33 -23.77
N HIS A 30 5.95 9.18 -23.71
CA HIS A 30 7.35 8.75 -23.72
C HIS A 30 7.83 8.08 -22.42
N LEU A 31 7.02 8.11 -21.34
CA LEU A 31 7.30 7.47 -20.05
C LEU A 31 6.42 6.22 -19.82
N ARG A 32 5.64 5.80 -20.81
CA ARG A 32 4.70 4.67 -20.69
C ARG A 32 5.37 3.32 -20.45
N THR A 33 6.64 3.17 -20.79
CA THR A 33 7.39 1.93 -20.61
C THR A 33 8.58 2.18 -19.71
N TYR A 34 8.57 1.62 -18.51
CA TYR A 34 9.73 1.62 -17.61
C TYR A 34 10.46 0.28 -17.70
N LYS A 35 11.67 0.29 -18.26
CA LYS A 35 12.49 -0.93 -18.40
C LYS A 35 13.15 -1.27 -17.08
N ILE A 36 13.07 -2.54 -16.67
CA ILE A 36 13.75 -3.04 -15.49
C ILE A 36 15.25 -3.10 -15.76
N SER A 37 16.07 -2.63 -14.82
CA SER A 37 17.52 -2.71 -14.95
C SER A 37 18.03 -4.11 -14.56
N LEU A 38 19.25 -4.45 -14.98
CA LEU A 38 19.89 -5.71 -14.57
C LEU A 38 20.03 -5.84 -13.04
N ILE A 39 20.18 -4.72 -12.33
CA ILE A 39 20.27 -4.71 -10.85
C ILE A 39 18.91 -5.07 -10.24
N ASP A 40 17.83 -4.52 -10.80
CA ASP A 40 16.47 -4.79 -10.34
C ASP A 40 16.07 -6.25 -10.62
N GLU A 41 16.48 -6.81 -11.77
CA GLU A 41 16.23 -8.21 -12.14
C GLU A 41 17.00 -9.21 -11.28
N ALA A 42 18.22 -8.86 -10.86
CA ALA A 42 19.01 -9.69 -9.95
C ALA A 42 18.41 -9.76 -8.53
N ASN A 43 17.53 -8.81 -8.17
CA ASN A 43 16.87 -8.80 -6.87
C ASN A 43 15.63 -9.73 -6.86
N PRO A 44 15.27 -10.30 -5.70
CA PRO A 44 14.05 -11.10 -5.57
C PRO A 44 12.80 -10.30 -5.95
N SER A 45 11.96 -10.89 -6.80
CA SER A 45 10.62 -10.35 -7.07
C SER A 45 9.75 -10.55 -5.83
N MET A 46 9.64 -9.51 -5.00
CA MET A 46 8.83 -9.52 -3.79
C MET A 46 8.24 -8.15 -3.48
N HIS A 47 7.09 -8.15 -2.81
CA HIS A 47 6.54 -6.93 -2.23
C HIS A 47 7.27 -6.59 -0.93
N VAL A 48 7.93 -5.43 -0.90
CA VAL A 48 8.55 -4.92 0.33
C VAL A 48 7.45 -4.43 1.26
N ILE A 49 7.27 -5.12 2.39
CA ILE A 49 6.26 -4.77 3.39
C ILE A 49 6.85 -3.76 4.38
N ARG A 50 6.16 -2.63 4.56
CA ARG A 50 6.45 -1.62 5.59
C ARG A 50 5.15 -1.31 6.34
N ILE A 51 5.19 -1.37 7.67
CA ILE A 51 4.05 -1.06 8.53
C ILE A 51 4.45 0.11 9.43
N LEU A 52 3.64 1.16 9.46
CA LEU A 52 3.85 2.36 10.25
C LEU A 52 2.66 2.55 11.21
N PHE A 53 2.97 2.77 12.48
CA PHE A 53 1.97 3.00 13.52
C PHE A 53 2.00 4.46 13.94
N TYR A 54 0.84 5.10 13.94
CA TYR A 54 0.67 6.49 14.35
C TYR A 54 -0.24 6.55 15.58
N PRO A 55 0.23 7.06 16.73
CA PRO A 55 -0.65 7.29 17.86
C PRO A 55 -1.66 8.38 17.50
N SER A 56 -2.94 8.15 17.78
CA SER A 56 -3.97 9.15 17.59
C SER A 56 -4.85 9.25 18.82
N ASN A 57 -5.03 10.48 19.31
CA ASN A 57 -6.00 10.79 20.35
C ASN A 57 -7.40 11.04 19.75
N GLN A 58 -7.52 10.98 18.42
CA GLN A 58 -8.74 11.26 17.67
C GLN A 58 -9.12 10.04 16.82
N VAL A 59 -10.42 9.83 16.65
CA VAL A 59 -10.95 8.82 15.73
C VAL A 59 -10.60 9.24 14.30
N VAL A 60 -10.00 8.34 13.51
CA VAL A 60 -9.77 8.59 12.07
C VAL A 60 -11.11 8.85 11.41
N ASN A 61 -11.27 10.03 10.81
CA ASN A 61 -12.49 10.42 10.12
C ASN A 61 -12.31 10.34 8.59
N GLY A 62 -13.39 10.63 7.86
CA GLY A 62 -13.36 10.62 6.39
C GLY A 62 -12.39 11.63 5.78
N GLU A 63 -12.13 12.77 6.43
CA GLU A 63 -11.22 13.79 5.91
C GLU A 63 -9.76 13.30 5.89
N HIS A 64 -9.33 12.58 6.93
CA HIS A 64 -7.99 11.97 6.97
C HIS A 64 -7.79 10.96 5.84
N ILE A 65 -8.79 10.12 5.59
CA ILE A 65 -8.78 9.13 4.51
C ILE A 65 -8.69 9.85 3.16
N THR A 66 -9.55 10.83 2.91
CA THR A 66 -9.54 11.62 1.66
C THR A 66 -8.18 12.29 1.44
N SER A 67 -7.57 12.87 2.48
CA SER A 67 -6.25 13.49 2.37
C SER A 67 -5.14 12.50 1.98
N LEU A 68 -5.18 11.26 2.50
CA LEU A 68 -4.24 10.20 2.11
C LEU A 68 -4.43 9.78 0.65
N GLU A 69 -5.67 9.66 0.19
CA GLU A 69 -5.98 9.31 -1.20
C GLU A 69 -5.55 10.40 -2.17
N GLU A 70 -5.85 11.66 -1.86
CA GLU A 70 -5.48 12.82 -2.68
C GLU A 70 -3.96 12.99 -2.74
N SER A 71 -3.27 12.88 -1.60
CA SER A 71 -1.80 12.98 -1.57
C SER A 71 -1.14 11.84 -2.35
N LEU A 72 -1.68 10.61 -2.28
CA LEU A 72 -1.22 9.50 -3.11
C LEU A 72 -1.45 9.81 -4.60
N SER A 73 -2.65 10.26 -4.99
CA SER A 73 -2.94 10.64 -6.38
C SER A 73 -2.00 11.74 -6.89
N GLN A 74 -1.66 12.71 -6.04
CA GLN A 74 -0.76 13.82 -6.37
C GLN A 74 0.70 13.41 -6.52
N VAL A 75 1.18 12.42 -5.75
CA VAL A 75 2.57 11.98 -5.81
C VAL A 75 2.84 10.98 -6.92
N LEU A 76 1.83 10.17 -7.32
CA LEU A 76 1.97 9.13 -8.33
C LEU A 76 2.52 9.61 -9.69
N PRO A 77 2.24 10.83 -10.22
CA PRO A 77 2.91 11.32 -11.42
C PRO A 77 4.44 11.38 -11.31
N LEU A 78 4.99 11.61 -10.11
CA LEU A 78 6.44 11.61 -9.87
C LEU A 78 7.00 10.19 -9.73
N PHE A 79 6.16 9.24 -9.31
CA PHE A 79 6.48 7.82 -9.14
C PHE A 79 5.63 6.94 -10.07
N TYR A 80 5.50 7.38 -11.32
CA TYR A 80 4.56 6.83 -12.29
C TYR A 80 4.64 5.30 -12.50
N PRO A 81 5.80 4.61 -12.38
CA PRO A 81 5.82 3.15 -12.50
C PRO A 81 4.99 2.45 -11.42
N LEU A 82 4.81 3.07 -10.24
CA LEU A 82 4.04 2.48 -9.13
C LEU A 82 2.53 2.44 -9.39
N ALA A 83 2.04 3.19 -10.38
CA ALA A 83 0.65 3.12 -10.85
C ALA A 83 0.46 2.15 -12.04
N GLY A 84 1.52 1.46 -12.48
CA GLY A 84 1.52 0.59 -13.64
C GLY A 84 1.35 -0.90 -13.32
N ARG A 85 1.67 -1.75 -14.30
CA ARG A 85 1.67 -3.22 -14.20
C ARG A 85 2.99 -3.80 -14.66
N TYR A 86 3.55 -4.72 -13.88
CA TYR A 86 4.81 -5.38 -14.22
C TYR A 86 4.56 -6.56 -15.18
N HIS A 87 5.22 -6.53 -16.34
CA HIS A 87 5.24 -7.60 -17.33
C HIS A 87 6.50 -8.44 -17.12
N LYS A 88 6.33 -9.60 -16.48
CA LYS A 88 7.45 -10.46 -16.06
C LYS A 88 8.27 -10.98 -17.24
N ASP A 89 7.60 -11.46 -18.29
CA ASP A 89 8.27 -12.11 -19.43
C ASP A 89 9.04 -11.12 -20.31
N GLU A 90 8.62 -9.86 -20.31
CA GLU A 90 9.19 -8.79 -21.13
C GLU A 90 10.04 -7.81 -20.30
N HIS A 91 10.17 -8.04 -18.99
CA HIS A 91 11.02 -7.31 -18.05
C HIS A 91 10.81 -5.77 -18.08
N TYR A 92 9.55 -5.34 -18.08
CA TYR A 92 9.22 -3.91 -18.01
C TYR A 92 7.94 -3.67 -17.20
N VAL A 93 7.74 -2.43 -16.77
CA VAL A 93 6.48 -1.96 -16.20
C VAL A 93 5.73 -1.16 -17.26
N ASP A 94 4.51 -1.60 -17.58
CA ASP A 94 3.54 -0.83 -18.34
C ASP A 94 2.99 0.25 -17.41
N CYS A 95 3.46 1.49 -17.58
CA CYS A 95 3.02 2.65 -16.82
C CYS A 95 1.65 3.13 -17.34
N ASN A 96 0.64 2.26 -17.22
CA ASN A 96 -0.69 2.40 -17.81
C ASN A 96 -1.69 3.22 -16.98
N ASP A 97 -1.24 3.82 -15.86
CA ASP A 97 -2.05 4.60 -14.93
C ASP A 97 -3.25 3.82 -14.33
N GLU A 98 -3.23 2.48 -14.32
CA GLU A 98 -4.30 1.71 -13.70
C GLU A 98 -4.47 2.03 -12.20
N GLY A 99 -3.38 2.43 -11.55
CA GLY A 99 -3.37 2.96 -10.18
C GLY A 99 -2.76 2.01 -9.16
N ALA A 100 -2.53 2.56 -7.96
CA ALA A 100 -2.03 1.85 -6.80
C ALA A 100 -3.18 1.44 -5.89
N GLU A 101 -3.10 0.24 -5.31
CA GLU A 101 -4.14 -0.25 -4.38
C GLU A 101 -4.13 0.54 -3.07
N PHE A 102 -5.30 1.04 -2.68
CA PHE A 102 -5.58 1.68 -1.41
C PHE A 102 -6.75 0.96 -0.73
N SER A 103 -6.48 0.39 0.44
CA SER A 103 -7.45 -0.39 1.21
C SER A 103 -7.64 0.22 2.59
N ILE A 104 -8.88 0.29 3.04
CA ILE A 104 -9.25 0.76 4.38
C ILE A 104 -9.73 -0.45 5.15
N ALA A 105 -9.19 -0.65 6.35
CA ALA A 105 -9.59 -1.72 7.24
C ALA A 105 -9.76 -1.21 8.66
N GLU A 106 -10.73 -1.79 9.35
CA GLU A 106 -10.98 -1.59 10.77
C GLU A 106 -10.53 -2.82 11.54
N VAL A 107 -10.00 -2.61 12.73
CA VAL A 107 -9.52 -3.68 13.60
C VAL A 107 -10.05 -3.45 15.00
N ASP A 108 -10.66 -4.48 15.56
CA ASP A 108 -11.12 -4.47 16.95
C ASP A 108 -9.96 -4.80 17.89
N CYS A 109 -8.99 -3.88 18.01
CA CYS A 109 -7.85 -4.03 18.91
C CYS A 109 -7.32 -2.67 19.37
N ASN A 110 -6.79 -2.62 20.59
CA ASN A 110 -6.06 -1.45 21.07
C ASN A 110 -4.57 -1.57 20.76
N ILE A 111 -4.10 -0.69 19.88
CA ILE A 111 -2.72 -0.67 19.38
C ILE A 111 -1.67 -0.45 20.48
N SER A 112 -2.05 0.15 21.63
CA SER A 112 -1.11 0.42 22.73
C SER A 112 -0.91 -0.77 23.69
N THR A 113 -1.79 -1.77 23.66
CA THR A 113 -1.79 -2.87 24.66
C THR A 113 -1.15 -4.17 24.17
N HIS A 114 -0.68 -4.24 22.92
CA HIS A 114 -0.20 -5.48 22.29
C HIS A 114 1.22 -5.39 21.72
N TRP A 115 2.01 -4.41 22.17
CA TRP A 115 3.42 -4.32 21.82
C TRP A 115 4.31 -4.70 23.04
N PRO A 116 5.36 -5.54 22.87
CA PRO A 116 6.36 -5.81 23.91
C PRO A 116 7.30 -4.63 24.19
#